data_AF-A0A126NF02-F1
#
_entry.id   AF-A0A126NF02-F1
#
_cell.length_a   1.000
_cell.length_b   1.000
_cell.length_c   1.000
_cell.angle_alpha   90.00
_cell.angle_beta   90.00
_cell.angle_gamma   90.00
#
_symmetry.space_group_name_H-M   'P 1'
#
loop_
_entity.id
_entity.type
_entity.pdbx_description
1 polymer ?
#
loop_
_entity_poly.entity_id
_entity_poly.type
_entity_poly.pdbx_seq_one_letter_code
_entity_poly.pdbx_strand_id
1 'polypeptide(L)'
;MDTGLLVFGLAFAAFVLAAVVKGYLFLAVVQPGLQTRGVPVDEGRLAFRGSVGRYTRDYLALLDEVEQRQPLNRWIARLQWGLPVLGAAMAAAAFFSSWLTGR
;
A
#
# COMPACT_ATOMS: atom_id res chain seq x y z
N MET A 1 22.82 4.99 -21.92
CA MET A 1 21.99 4.60 -20.75
C MET A 1 20.56 4.54 -21.22
N ASP A 2 19.96 3.35 -21.22
CA ASP A 2 18.61 3.16 -21.73
C ASP A 2 17.61 3.84 -20.79
N THR A 3 17.10 4.99 -21.22
CA THR A 3 16.16 5.81 -20.45
C THR A 3 14.96 5.00 -19.94
N GLY A 4 14.53 3.97 -20.69
CA GLY A 4 13.47 3.04 -20.26
C GLY A 4 13.83 2.19 -19.04
N LEU A 5 15.07 1.72 -18.93
CA LEU A 5 15.54 0.94 -17.77
C LEU A 5 15.58 1.81 -16.50
N LEU A 6 15.98 3.07 -16.64
CA LEU A 6 15.99 4.05 -15.53
C LEU A 6 14.58 4.38 -15.04
N VAL A 7 13.65 4.62 -15.97
CA VAL A 7 12.24 4.90 -15.65
C VAL A 7 11.60 3.70 -14.95
N PHE A 8 11.84 2.48 -15.46
CA PHE A 8 11.36 1.25 -14.81
C PHE A 8 11.97 1.08 -13.42
N GLY A 9 13.28 1.27 -13.26
CA GLY A 9 13.97 1.18 -11.97
C GLY A 9 13.44 2.17 -10.94
N LEU A 10 13.20 3.43 -11.33
CA LEU A 10 12.59 4.45 -10.49
C LEU A 10 11.16 4.09 -10.08
N ALA A 11 10.33 3.62 -11.02
CA ALA A 11 8.96 3.20 -10.74
C ALA A 11 8.93 1.97 -9.80
N PHE A 12 9.82 1.01 -10.01
CA PHE A 12 9.97 -0.16 -9.16
C PHE A 12 10.44 0.21 -7.75
N ALA A 13 11.46 1.07 -7.63
CA ALA A 13 11.93 1.55 -6.33
C ALA A 13 10.83 2.31 -5.58
N ALA A 14 10.07 3.17 -6.25
CA ALA A 14 8.94 3.87 -5.67
C ALA A 14 7.84 2.90 -5.21
N PHE A 15 7.55 1.86 -6.00
CA PHE A 15 6.59 0.82 -5.62
C PHE A 15 7.03 0.04 -4.38
N VAL A 16 8.29 -0.41 -4.33
CA VAL A 16 8.84 -1.13 -3.17
C VAL A 16 8.84 -0.23 -1.94
N LEU A 17 9.27 1.02 -2.07
CA LEU A 17 9.27 1.98 -0.96
C LEU A 17 7.84 2.19 -0.43
N ALA A 18 6.87 2.39 -1.32
CA ALA A 18 5.47 2.54 -0.92
C ALA A 18 4.91 1.29 -0.23
N ALA A 19 5.31 0.09 -0.68
CA ALA A 19 4.90 -1.18 -0.07
C ALA A 19 5.48 -1.35 1.33
N VAL A 20 6.77 -1.02 1.52
CA VAL A 20 7.45 -1.05 2.82
C VAL A 20 6.81 -0.03 3.77
N VAL A 21 6.59 1.21 3.33
CA VAL A 21 5.94 2.25 4.14
C VAL A 21 4.53 1.82 4.56
N LYS A 22 3.76 1.22 3.63
CA LYS A 22 2.43 0.68 3.96
C LYS A 22 2.50 -0.44 5.00
N GLY A 23 3.44 -1.38 4.84
CA GLY A 23 3.66 -2.44 5.82
C GLY A 23 4.05 -1.91 7.19
N TYR A 24 4.96 -0.93 7.23
CA TYR A 24 5.38 -0.27 8.46
C TYR A 24 4.21 0.44 9.16
N LEU A 25 3.43 1.26 8.43
CA LEU A 25 2.26 1.95 8.98
C LEU A 25 1.19 0.97 9.47
N PHE A 26 1.06 -0.18 8.81
CA PHE A 26 0.15 -1.22 9.26
C PHE A 26 0.55 -1.76 10.64
N LEU A 27 1.82 -2.16 10.80
CA LEU A 27 2.33 -2.73 12.06
C LEU A 27 2.41 -1.68 13.18
N ALA A 28 2.76 -0.43 12.86
CA ALA A 28 3.00 0.61 13.85
C ALA A 28 1.71 1.33 14.29
N VAL A 29 0.69 1.42 13.43
CA VAL A 29 -0.51 2.25 13.67
C VAL A 29 -1.80 1.44 13.58
N VAL A 30 -2.00 0.73 12.48
CA VAL A 30 -3.28 0.04 12.18
C VAL A 30 -3.50 -1.14 13.13
N GLN A 31 -2.51 -2.03 13.26
CA GLN A 31 -2.63 -3.22 14.12
C GLN A 31 -2.81 -2.84 15.60
N PRO A 32 -1.99 -1.94 16.19
CA PRO A 32 -2.21 -1.47 17.55
C PRO A 32 -3.56 -0.75 17.69
N GLY A 33 -3.94 0.07 16.71
CA GLY A 33 -5.19 0.83 16.73
C GLY A 33 -6.45 -0.04 16.64
N LEU A 34 -6.37 -1.21 16.00
CA LEU A 34 -7.42 -2.22 16.00
C LEU A 34 -7.47 -2.98 17.32
N GLN A 35 -6.31 -3.36 17.86
CA GLN A 35 -6.22 -4.06 19.13
C GLN A 35 -6.75 -3.22 20.30
N THR A 36 -6.46 -1.92 20.35
CA THR A 36 -7.01 -1.01 21.37
C THR A 36 -8.52 -0.85 21.30
N ARG A 37 -9.11 -1.09 20.12
CA ARG A 37 -10.55 -1.07 19.87
C ARG A 37 -11.19 -2.45 20.00
N GLY A 38 -10.45 -3.46 20.48
CA GLY A 38 -10.95 -4.81 20.70
C GLY A 38 -11.16 -5.64 19.44
N VAL A 39 -10.61 -5.22 18.29
CA VAL A 39 -10.66 -5.98 17.04
C VAL A 39 -9.44 -6.89 16.98
N PRO A 40 -9.60 -8.22 17.07
CA PRO A 40 -8.48 -9.15 17.00
C PRO A 40 -7.90 -9.16 15.58
N VAL A 41 -6.61 -8.83 15.47
CA VAL A 41 -5.84 -9.00 14.24
C VAL A 41 -5.24 -10.39 14.28
N ASP A 42 -5.80 -11.28 13.48
CA ASP A 42 -5.38 -12.68 13.42
C ASP A 42 -4.07 -12.78 12.62
N GLU A 43 -2.95 -13.00 13.32
CA GLU A 43 -1.60 -13.00 12.74
C GLU A 43 -1.43 -14.10 11.68
N GLY A 44 -2.11 -15.24 11.84
CA GLY A 44 -2.16 -16.30 10.83
C GLY A 44 -2.86 -15.86 9.55
N ARG A 45 -3.83 -14.94 9.63
CA ARG A 45 -4.48 -14.33 8.46
C ARG A 45 -3.66 -13.22 7.81
N LEU A 46 -2.71 -12.60 8.52
CA LEU A 46 -1.82 -11.59 7.91
C LEU A 46 -0.95 -12.17 6.80
N ALA A 47 -0.64 -13.47 6.86
CA ALA A 47 0.05 -14.20 5.81
C ALA A 47 -0.76 -14.31 4.50
N PHE A 48 -2.09 -14.12 4.54
CA PHE A 48 -2.92 -14.19 3.35
C PHE A 48 -2.93 -12.87 2.57
N ARG A 49 -2.67 -12.97 1.27
CA ARG A 49 -2.69 -11.85 0.33
C ARG A 49 -4.06 -11.16 0.36
N GLY A 50 -4.11 -9.93 0.86
CA GLY A 50 -5.32 -9.09 0.91
C GLY A 50 -5.89 -8.84 2.32
N SER A 51 -5.45 -9.55 3.35
CA SER A 51 -5.91 -9.35 4.74
C SER A 51 -5.51 -7.98 5.28
N VAL A 52 -4.28 -7.54 5.03
CA VAL A 52 -3.76 -6.20 5.38
C VAL A 52 -4.68 -5.10 4.84
N GLY A 53 -5.15 -5.23 3.60
CA GLY A 53 -6.04 -4.25 2.98
C GLY A 53 -7.42 -4.20 3.62
N ARG A 54 -7.92 -5.35 4.09
CA ARG A 54 -9.18 -5.46 4.85
C ARG A 54 -9.04 -4.81 6.22
N TYR A 55 -8.06 -5.22 7.02
CA TYR A 55 -7.82 -4.65 8.35
C TYR A 55 -7.55 -3.15 8.30
N THR A 56 -6.80 -2.67 7.30
CA THR A 56 -6.60 -1.22 7.11
C THR A 56 -7.93 -0.50 6.84
N ARG A 57 -8.85 -1.12 6.08
CA ARG A 57 -10.18 -0.55 5.82
C ARG A 57 -11.03 -0.51 7.09
N ASP A 58 -11.02 -1.62 7.83
CA ASP A 58 -11.77 -1.75 9.08
C ASP A 58 -11.28 -0.72 10.11
N TYR A 59 -9.95 -0.54 10.22
CA TYR A 59 -9.36 0.50 11.06
C TYR A 59 -9.81 1.90 10.67
N LEU A 60 -9.73 2.26 9.38
CA LEU A 60 -10.14 3.58 8.91
C LEU A 60 -11.64 3.84 9.12
N ALA A 61 -12.48 2.80 9.04
CA ALA A 61 -13.91 2.90 9.31
C ALA A 61 -14.23 3.11 10.80
N LEU A 62 -13.33 2.71 11.70
CA LEU A 62 -13.44 2.87 13.15
C LEU A 62 -12.79 4.16 13.67
N LEU A 63 -12.28 5.02 12.78
CA LEU A 63 -11.70 6.31 13.18
C LEU A 63 -12.78 7.36 13.36
N ASP A 64 -12.72 8.07 14.47
CA ASP A 64 -13.54 9.24 14.72
C ASP A 64 -13.14 10.42 13.81
N GLU A 65 -14.03 11.41 13.63
CA GLU A 65 -13.78 12.56 12.76
C GLU A 65 -12.50 13.33 13.09
N VAL A 66 -12.12 13.38 14.37
CA VAL A 66 -10.88 14.02 14.83
C VAL A 66 -9.66 13.20 14.43
N GLU A 67 -9.74 11.88 14.58
CA GLU A 67 -8.66 10.97 14.21
C GLU A 67 -8.46 10.90 12.71
N GLN A 68 -9.54 10.95 11.91
CA GLN A 68 -9.45 10.99 10.45
C GLN A 68 -8.69 12.21 9.91
N ARG A 69 -8.72 13.34 10.65
CA ARG A 69 -7.99 14.56 10.27
C ARG A 69 -6.49 14.46 10.53
N GLN A 70 -6.05 13.51 11.35
CA GLN A 70 -4.63 13.31 11.63
C GLN A 70 -3.88 12.99 10.32
N PRO A 71 -2.67 13.57 10.14
CA PRO A 71 -1.92 13.42 8.91
C PRO A 71 -1.61 11.94 8.62
N LEU A 72 -1.24 11.15 9.63
CA LEU A 72 -0.95 9.73 9.50
C LEU A 72 -2.12 8.93 8.92
N ASN A 73 -3.33 9.15 9.44
CA ASN A 73 -4.53 8.43 8.99
C ASN A 73 -4.91 8.81 7.56
N ARG A 74 -4.72 10.08 7.17
CA ARG A 74 -4.87 10.51 5.76
C ARG A 74 -3.84 9.86 4.84
N TRP A 75 -2.61 9.66 5.31
CA TRP A 75 -1.57 8.93 4.55
C TRP A 75 -1.93 7.45 4.41
N ILE A 76 -2.40 6.80 5.47
CA ILE A 76 -2.85 5.40 5.45
C ILE A 76 -3.99 5.22 4.43
N ALA A 77 -5.00 6.11 4.47
CA ALA A 77 -6.09 6.11 3.50
C ALA A 77 -5.60 6.29 2.07
N ARG A 78 -4.68 7.24 1.82
CA ARG A 78 -4.09 7.43 0.49
C ARG A 78 -3.26 6.23 0.03
N LEU A 79 -2.46 5.62 0.89
CA LEU A 79 -1.64 4.44 0.56
C LEU A 79 -2.48 3.19 0.31
N GLN A 80 -3.67 3.08 0.91
CA GLN A 80 -4.60 2.01 0.62
C GLN A 80 -5.01 1.99 -0.86
N TRP A 81 -5.24 3.17 -1.44
CA TRP A 81 -5.63 3.34 -2.85
C TRP A 81 -4.45 3.60 -3.80
N GLY A 82 -3.37 4.23 -3.32
CA GLY A 82 -2.21 4.59 -4.12
C GLY A 82 -1.32 3.40 -4.49
N LEU A 83 -1.19 2.41 -3.61
CA LEU A 83 -0.37 1.22 -3.88
C LEU A 83 -0.88 0.38 -5.07
N PRO A 84 -2.18 0.04 -5.18
CA PRO A 84 -2.68 -0.68 -6.35
C PRO A 84 -2.60 0.16 -7.63
N VAL A 85 -2.75 1.49 -7.55
CA VAL A 85 -2.57 2.38 -8.70
C VAL A 85 -1.11 2.42 -9.16
N LEU A 86 -0.15 2.47 -8.23
CA LEU A 86 1.28 2.38 -8.53
C LEU A 86 1.64 1.02 -9.13
N GLY A 87 1.09 -0.07 -8.59
CA GLY A 87 1.25 -1.41 -9.16
C GLY A 87 0.69 -1.53 -10.57
N ALA A 88 -0.50 -0.95 -10.82
CA ALA A 88 -1.12 -0.92 -12.15
C ALA A 88 -0.33 -0.05 -13.13
N ALA A 89 0.18 1.10 -12.70
CA ALA A 89 1.03 1.96 -13.52
C ALA A 89 2.36 1.27 -13.87
N MET A 90 2.96 0.53 -12.92
CA MET A 90 4.17 -0.25 -13.17
C MET A 90 3.92 -1.42 -14.12
N ALA A 91 2.79 -2.13 -13.96
CA ALA A 91 2.38 -3.19 -14.88
C ALA A 91 2.08 -2.65 -16.28
N ALA A 92 1.41 -1.50 -16.40
CA ALA A 92 1.16 -0.83 -17.67
C ALA A 92 2.47 -0.38 -18.33
N ALA A 93 3.41 0.19 -17.57
CA ALA A 93 4.73 0.58 -18.07
C ALA A 93 5.54 -0.64 -18.56
N ALA A 94 5.50 -1.76 -17.82
CA ALA A 94 6.12 -3.02 -18.24
C ALA A 94 5.47 -3.58 -19.52
N PHE A 95 4.14 -3.53 -19.63
CA PHE A 95 3.41 -3.98 -20.81
C PHE A 95 3.69 -3.11 -22.04
N PHE A 96 3.70 -1.79 -21.88
CA PHE A 96 4.09 -0.86 -22.95
C PHE A 96 5.55 -1.06 -23.38
N SER A 97 6.45 -1.35 -22.43
CA SER A 97 7.84 -1.63 -22.73
C SER A 97 8.03 -2.95 -23.50
N SER A 98 7.27 -4.02 -23.20
CA SER A 98 7.30 -5.29 -23.96
C SER A 98 6.73 -5.10 -25.36
N TRP A 99 5.59 -4.39 -25.48
CA TRP A 99 4.94 -4.13 -26.76
C TRP A 99 5.81 -3.31 -27.72
N LEU A 100 6.51 -2.29 -27.22
CA LEU A 100 7.46 -1.48 -28.00
C LEU A 100 8.75 -2.22 -28.36
N THR A 101 9.14 -3.25 -27.61
CA THR A 101 10.34 -4.06 -27.90
C THR A 101 10.05 -5.33 -28.71
N GLY A 102 8.79 -5.54 -29.13
CA GLY A 102 8.40 -6.64 -30.03
C GLY A 102 8.56 -8.04 -29.42
N ARG A 103 8.46 -8.15 -28.09
CA ARG A 103 8.43 -9.43 -27.36
C ARG A 103 7.05 -9.70 -26.79
#